data_AF-A0A1I2R637-F1
#
_entry.id   AF-A0A1I2R637-F1
#
_cell.length_a   1.000
_cell.length_b   1.000
_cell.length_c   1.000
_cell.angle_alpha   90.00
_cell.angle_beta   90.00
_cell.angle_gamma   90.00
#
_symmetry.space_group_name_H-M   'P 1'
#
loop_
_entity.id
_entity.type
_entity.pdbx_description
1 polymer ?
#
loop_
_entity_poly.entity_id
_entity_poly.type
_entity_poly.pdbx_seq_one_letter_code
_entity_poly.pdbx_strand_id
1 'polypeptide(L)'
;MRHCLLLFFIGFATAVQAQVFSLQRQNDSLSWLCLEQGGAVSRWKLPYPVYRLQAGDVNGDGVDEALVGVVKATRYYPMGRRLFIFKNVKGKVRPMWMGSKLGGILEDFRFVDGRVRSLETTTDGLYVVAEYAWDDFGLRFVRFLAKGITRPEAVKHFEKP
;
A
#
# COMPACT_ATOMS: atom_id res chain seq x y z
N MET A 1 14.32 45.16 -38.90
CA MET A 1 15.01 44.40 -37.84
C MET A 1 14.11 44.39 -36.61
N ARG A 2 13.36 43.29 -36.36
CA ARG A 2 12.38 43.23 -35.27
C ARG A 2 12.80 42.08 -34.34
N HIS A 3 13.16 42.45 -33.11
CA HIS A 3 13.83 41.59 -32.14
C HIS A 3 12.92 40.45 -31.70
N CYS A 4 13.42 39.21 -31.80
CA CYS A 4 12.79 38.01 -31.27
C CYS A 4 13.23 37.85 -29.81
N LEU A 5 12.31 38.04 -28.85
CA LEU A 5 12.58 37.90 -27.42
C LEU A 5 12.39 36.43 -27.04
N LEU A 6 13.49 35.67 -26.90
CA LEU A 6 13.44 34.33 -26.31
C LEU A 6 13.23 34.44 -24.79
N LEU A 7 12.04 34.05 -24.34
CA LEU A 7 11.75 33.85 -22.91
C LEU A 7 12.30 32.47 -22.50
N PHE A 8 13.40 32.48 -21.75
CA PHE A 8 13.89 31.30 -21.04
C PHE A 8 13.02 31.06 -19.79
N PHE A 9 12.13 30.06 -19.84
CA PHE A 9 11.50 29.53 -18.65
C PHE A 9 12.53 28.70 -17.88
N ILE A 10 13.11 29.26 -16.83
CA ILE A 10 13.88 28.51 -15.84
C ILE A 10 12.86 27.73 -15.00
N GLY A 11 12.61 26.47 -15.37
CA GLY A 11 11.83 25.56 -14.55
C GLY A 11 12.57 25.26 -13.26
N PHE A 12 12.09 25.78 -12.13
CA PHE A 12 12.51 25.31 -10.81
C PHE A 12 11.95 23.90 -10.61
N ALA A 13 12.72 22.88 -10.94
CA ALA A 13 12.45 21.52 -10.48
C ALA A 13 12.65 21.51 -8.95
N THR A 14 11.54 21.53 -8.20
CA THR A 14 11.61 21.28 -6.76
C THR A 14 12.11 19.87 -6.56
N ALA A 15 13.31 19.71 -6.01
CA ALA A 15 13.80 18.40 -5.61
C ALA A 15 12.84 17.83 -4.55
N VAL A 16 12.07 16.80 -4.92
CA VAL A 16 11.31 16.02 -3.94
C VAL A 16 12.33 15.44 -2.99
N GLN A 17 12.26 15.85 -1.72
CA GLN A 17 13.11 15.26 -0.69
C GLN A 17 12.76 13.78 -0.58
N ALA A 18 13.77 12.93 -0.69
CA ALA A 18 13.59 11.49 -0.54
C ALA A 18 12.88 11.21 0.80
N GLN A 19 11.81 10.41 0.72
CA GLN A 19 11.09 9.92 1.88
C GLN A 19 11.30 8.41 2.00
N VAL A 20 11.33 7.90 3.22
CA VAL A 20 11.45 6.47 3.48
C VAL A 20 10.45 6.05 4.55
N PHE A 21 9.67 5.02 4.25
CA PHE A 21 8.84 4.36 5.23
C PHE A 21 9.56 3.17 5.85
N SER A 22 9.45 3.01 7.17
CA SER A 22 10.01 1.88 7.91
C SER A 22 9.10 1.45 9.06
N LEU A 23 9.32 0.25 9.59
CA LEU A 23 8.62 -0.26 10.77
C LEU A 23 9.58 -0.35 11.95
N GLN A 24 9.20 0.28 13.06
CA GLN A 24 9.84 0.06 14.35
C GLN A 24 8.92 -0.81 15.22
N ARG A 25 9.28 -2.07 15.41
CA ARG A 25 8.53 -2.97 16.28
C ARG A 25 8.90 -2.72 17.75
N GLN A 26 7.89 -2.51 18.59
CA GLN A 26 8.07 -2.37 20.04
C GLN A 26 7.78 -3.68 20.77
N ASN A 27 6.77 -4.42 20.33
CA ASN A 27 6.49 -5.80 20.74
C ASN A 27 5.63 -6.48 19.66
N ASP A 28 5.18 -7.71 19.91
CA ASP A 28 4.45 -8.52 18.92
C ASP A 28 3.19 -7.84 18.38
N SER A 29 2.49 -7.08 19.24
CA SER A 29 1.22 -6.42 18.94
C SER A 29 1.32 -4.90 18.85
N LEU A 30 2.53 -4.33 18.88
CA LEU A 30 2.74 -2.89 18.78
C LEU A 30 3.93 -2.58 17.90
N SER A 31 3.66 -1.89 16.79
CA SER A 31 4.66 -1.33 15.89
C SER A 31 4.38 0.15 15.64
N TRP A 32 5.40 0.86 15.20
CA TRP A 32 5.30 2.22 14.71
C TRP A 32 5.66 2.24 13.22
N LEU A 33 4.75 2.75 12.39
CA LEU A 33 5.09 3.12 11.02
C LEU A 33 5.82 4.46 11.09
N CYS A 34 7.07 4.47 10.67
CA CYS A 34 7.93 5.64 10.65
C CYS A 34 8.05 6.16 9.22
N LEU A 35 8.00 7.49 9.07
CA LEU A 35 8.32 8.20 7.84
C LEU A 35 9.50 9.12 8.14
N GLU A 36 10.60 8.91 7.45
CA GLU A 36 11.76 9.79 7.48
C GLU A 36 11.78 10.64 6.21
N GLN A 37 11.91 11.97 6.37
CA GLN A 37 12.05 12.91 5.27
C GLN A 37 12.87 14.12 5.72
N GLY A 38 13.97 14.41 5.03
CA GLY A 38 14.81 15.58 5.32
C GLY A 38 15.34 15.62 6.77
N GLY A 39 15.64 14.46 7.36
CA GLY A 39 16.12 14.33 8.74
C GLY A 39 15.04 14.41 9.82
N ALA A 40 13.78 14.70 9.46
CA ALA A 40 12.64 14.64 10.37
C ALA A 40 11.99 13.25 10.33
N VAL A 41 11.53 12.77 11.49
CA VAL A 41 10.82 11.49 11.62
C VAL A 41 9.40 11.71 12.12
N SER A 42 8.42 11.28 11.34
CA SER A 42 7.02 11.15 11.76
C SER A 42 6.69 9.70 12.09
N ARG A 43 5.81 9.47 13.07
CA ARG A 43 5.41 8.13 13.50
C ARG A 43 3.90 7.98 13.56
N TRP A 44 3.40 6.83 13.15
CA TRP A 44 2.01 6.41 13.32
C TRP A 44 1.95 5.12 14.13
N LYS A 45 1.12 5.11 15.18
CA LYS A 45 0.96 3.94 16.05
C LYS A 45 0.14 2.87 15.34
N LEU A 46 0.68 1.65 15.28
CA LEU A 46 0.00 0.46 14.81
C LEU A 46 -0.13 -0.52 16.00
N PRO A 47 -1.22 -0.45 16.78
CA PRO A 47 -1.45 -1.35 17.92
C PRO A 47 -1.94 -2.73 17.48
N TYR A 48 -1.28 -3.30 16.48
CA TYR A 48 -1.60 -4.58 15.85
C TYR A 48 -0.31 -5.30 15.47
N PRO A 49 -0.30 -6.64 15.41
CA PRO A 49 0.75 -7.36 14.70
C PRO A 49 0.82 -6.92 13.24
N VAL A 50 2.01 -6.53 12.79
CA VAL A 50 2.30 -6.18 11.40
C VAL A 50 3.04 -7.34 10.75
N TYR A 51 2.53 -7.82 9.61
CA TYR A 51 3.10 -8.95 8.86
C TYR A 51 3.78 -8.53 7.56
N ARG A 52 3.53 -7.31 7.07
CA ARG A 52 4.14 -6.79 5.83
C ARG A 52 4.18 -5.26 5.81
N LEU A 53 5.24 -4.71 5.23
CA LEU A 53 5.35 -3.32 4.78
C LEU A 53 5.87 -3.34 3.34
N GLN A 54 5.25 -2.55 2.47
CA GLN A 54 5.78 -2.17 1.16
C GLN A 54 5.58 -0.67 0.95
N ALA A 55 6.31 -0.10 0.00
CA ALA A 55 6.15 1.29 -0.42
C ALA A 55 5.99 1.35 -1.94
N GLY A 56 5.22 2.32 -2.42
CA GLY A 56 5.06 2.61 -3.85
C GLY A 56 3.97 3.64 -4.10
N ASP A 57 4.04 4.32 -5.25
CA ASP A 57 3.08 5.32 -5.70
C ASP A 57 1.71 4.69 -6.01
N VAL A 58 0.82 4.65 -5.01
CA VAL A 58 -0.45 3.92 -5.08
C VAL A 58 -1.50 4.72 -5.84
N ASN A 59 -1.51 6.03 -5.67
CA ASN A 59 -2.50 6.92 -6.29
C ASN A 59 -2.01 7.59 -7.59
N GLY A 60 -0.75 7.37 -7.98
CA GLY A 60 -0.17 7.90 -9.21
C GLY A 60 0.25 9.37 -9.11
N ASP A 61 0.47 9.90 -7.91
CA ASP A 61 0.88 11.29 -7.68
C ASP A 61 2.41 11.49 -7.69
N GLY A 62 3.17 10.42 -7.91
CA GLY A 62 4.62 10.41 -7.95
C GLY A 62 5.29 10.36 -6.58
N VAL A 63 4.52 10.24 -5.50
CA VAL A 63 5.02 10.09 -4.13
C VAL A 63 4.61 8.73 -3.58
N ASP A 64 5.57 7.97 -3.07
CA ASP A 64 5.24 6.66 -2.51
C ASP A 64 4.28 6.75 -1.31
N GLU A 65 3.32 5.84 -1.27
CA GLU A 65 2.55 5.48 -0.09
C GLU A 65 3.16 4.27 0.63
N ALA A 66 2.87 4.13 1.93
CA ALA A 66 3.13 2.91 2.67
C ALA A 66 1.91 1.98 2.65
N LEU A 67 2.12 0.76 2.17
CA LEU A 67 1.16 -0.35 2.25
C LEU A 67 1.52 -1.25 3.43
N VAL A 68 0.62 -1.34 4.42
CA VAL A 68 0.88 -2.03 5.69
C VAL A 68 -0.10 -3.18 5.90
N GLY A 69 0.44 -4.39 6.01
CA GLY A 69 -0.32 -5.58 6.38
C GLY A 69 -0.43 -5.72 7.90
N VAL A 70 -1.65 -5.61 8.44
CA VAL A 70 -1.91 -5.76 9.88
C VAL A 70 -2.81 -6.96 10.17
N VAL A 71 -2.72 -7.52 11.37
CA VAL A 71 -3.64 -8.55 11.87
C VAL A 71 -4.53 -7.94 12.94
N LYS A 72 -5.85 -7.89 12.70
CA LYS A 72 -6.81 -7.33 13.67
C LYS A 72 -8.21 -7.92 13.52
N ALA A 73 -9.00 -7.82 14.58
CA ALA A 73 -10.45 -7.97 14.52
C ALA A 73 -11.13 -6.67 14.07
N THR A 74 -12.35 -6.78 13.57
CA THR A 74 -13.25 -5.65 13.26
C THR A 74 -14.62 -5.94 13.88
N ARG A 75 -15.52 -4.95 13.92
CA ARG A 75 -16.86 -5.12 14.52
C ARG A 75 -17.61 -6.36 14.02
N TYR A 76 -17.47 -6.69 12.74
CA TYR A 76 -18.23 -7.76 12.08
C TYR A 76 -17.40 -8.98 11.71
N TYR A 77 -16.08 -8.94 11.92
CA TYR A 77 -15.20 -10.04 11.53
C TYR A 77 -14.14 -10.33 12.58
N PRO A 78 -13.90 -11.62 12.88
CA PRO A 78 -12.86 -12.03 13.81
C PRO A 78 -11.46 -11.65 13.30
N MET A 79 -10.45 -12.00 14.11
CA MET A 79 -9.05 -11.77 13.80
C MET A 79 -8.70 -12.19 12.36
N GLY A 80 -8.09 -11.30 11.60
CA GLY A 80 -7.58 -11.64 10.27
C GLY A 80 -6.67 -10.56 9.70
N ARG A 81 -6.03 -10.86 8.57
CA ARG A 81 -5.15 -9.92 7.89
C ARG A 81 -5.94 -8.82 7.19
N ARG A 82 -5.39 -7.61 7.21
CA ARG A 82 -5.94 -6.39 6.60
C ARG A 82 -4.82 -5.62 5.93
N LEU A 83 -5.17 -4.81 4.95
CA LEU A 83 -4.28 -3.88 4.28
C LEU A 83 -4.67 -2.46 4.67
N PHE A 84 -3.71 -1.70 5.19
CA PHE A 84 -3.81 -0.26 5.39
C PHE A 84 -2.88 0.45 4.41
N ILE A 85 -3.25 1.65 3.99
CA ILE A 85 -2.44 2.50 3.13
C ILE A 85 -2.30 3.86 3.81
N PHE A 86 -1.07 4.33 3.91
CA PHE A 86 -0.71 5.61 4.51
C PHE A 86 0.03 6.46 3.50
N LYS A 87 -0.21 7.76 3.52
CA LYS A 87 0.49 8.73 2.69
C LYS A 87 1.27 9.73 3.52
N ASN A 88 2.24 10.35 2.87
CA ASN A 88 2.91 11.52 3.40
C ASN A 88 2.05 12.76 3.17
N VAL A 89 1.73 13.49 4.24
CA VAL A 89 1.14 14.83 4.15
C VAL A 89 2.03 15.80 4.92
N LYS A 90 2.84 16.57 4.17
CA LYS A 90 3.76 17.58 4.72
C LYS A 90 4.70 17.01 5.79
N GLY A 91 5.36 15.89 5.47
CA GLY A 91 6.30 15.19 6.36
C GLY A 91 5.61 14.40 7.49
N LYS A 92 4.31 14.14 7.39
CA LYS A 92 3.53 13.42 8.42
C LYS A 92 2.87 12.18 7.85
N VAL A 93 2.97 11.07 8.57
CA VAL A 93 2.22 9.85 8.25
C VAL A 93 0.73 10.11 8.47
N ARG A 94 -0.08 9.94 7.43
CA ARG A 94 -1.55 10.04 7.50
C ARG A 94 -2.21 8.81 6.87
N PRO A 95 -3.28 8.28 7.47
CA PRO A 95 -4.03 7.18 6.86
C PRO A 95 -4.68 7.70 5.58
N MET A 96 -4.43 7.01 4.47
CA MET A 96 -5.12 7.21 3.21
C MET A 96 -6.31 6.25 3.10
N TRP A 97 -6.11 4.99 3.54
CA TRP A 97 -7.16 3.99 3.60
C TRP A 97 -6.89 2.97 4.69
N MET A 98 -7.88 2.68 5.53
CA MET A 98 -7.79 1.64 6.56
C MET A 98 -8.90 0.62 6.35
N GLY A 99 -8.78 -0.12 5.25
CA GLY A 99 -9.80 -1.04 4.75
C GLY A 99 -10.21 -2.12 5.76
N SER A 100 -11.50 -2.46 5.71
CA SER A 100 -12.03 -3.60 6.48
C SER A 100 -11.79 -4.93 5.78
N LYS A 101 -11.90 -5.01 4.45
CA LYS A 101 -11.61 -6.21 3.62
C LYS A 101 -11.34 -5.81 2.17
N LEU A 102 -10.70 -6.72 1.43
CA LEU A 102 -10.76 -6.78 -0.04
C LEU A 102 -11.92 -7.71 -0.46
N GLY A 103 -11.92 -8.25 -1.68
CA GLY A 103 -12.99 -9.13 -2.16
C GLY A 103 -13.17 -10.39 -1.30
N GLY A 104 -12.07 -11.10 -1.02
CA GLY A 104 -12.01 -12.33 -0.23
C GLY A 104 -11.34 -12.16 1.14
N ILE A 105 -10.95 -13.29 1.74
CA ILE A 105 -10.20 -13.32 3.00
C ILE A 105 -8.73 -13.12 2.68
N LEU A 106 -8.20 -11.93 2.96
CA LEU A 106 -6.81 -11.59 2.67
C LEU A 106 -5.83 -12.54 3.38
N GLU A 107 -4.95 -13.15 2.61
CA GLU A 107 -3.79 -13.91 3.09
C GLU A 107 -2.52 -13.09 2.93
N ASP A 108 -2.30 -12.44 1.79
CA ASP A 108 -1.10 -11.64 1.59
C ASP A 108 -1.31 -10.61 0.49
N PHE A 109 -0.41 -9.63 0.39
CA PHE A 109 -0.43 -8.66 -0.71
C PHE A 109 0.97 -8.31 -1.22
N ARG A 110 1.01 -7.81 -2.44
CA ARG A 110 2.16 -7.17 -3.07
C ARG A 110 1.71 -5.91 -3.79
N PHE A 111 2.60 -4.94 -3.91
CA PHE A 111 2.45 -3.80 -4.77
C PHE A 111 3.34 -4.02 -5.99
N VAL A 112 2.73 -4.09 -7.17
CA VAL A 112 3.36 -4.48 -8.43
C VAL A 112 2.72 -3.66 -9.53
N ASP A 113 3.52 -3.00 -10.37
CA ASP A 113 3.06 -2.23 -11.53
C ASP A 113 1.90 -1.27 -11.23
N GLY A 114 2.01 -0.52 -10.13
CA GLY A 114 1.00 0.44 -9.69
C GLY A 114 -0.29 -0.19 -9.15
N ARG A 115 -0.29 -1.51 -8.88
CA ARG A 115 -1.47 -2.26 -8.42
C ARG A 115 -1.20 -3.02 -7.14
N VAL A 116 -2.23 -3.13 -6.32
CA VAL A 116 -2.25 -4.07 -5.20
C VAL A 116 -2.66 -5.43 -5.75
N ARG A 117 -1.73 -6.39 -5.74
CA ARG A 117 -2.01 -7.79 -5.98
C ARG A 117 -2.25 -8.49 -4.65
N SER A 118 -3.41 -9.12 -4.48
CA SER A 118 -3.75 -9.88 -3.28
C SER A 118 -3.66 -11.39 -3.52
N LEU A 119 -3.33 -12.12 -2.47
CA LEU A 119 -3.61 -13.55 -2.32
C LEU A 119 -4.75 -13.67 -1.31
N GLU A 120 -5.84 -14.32 -1.69
CA GLU A 120 -7.06 -14.40 -0.90
C GLU A 120 -7.58 -15.82 -0.83
N THR A 121 -8.09 -16.22 0.33
CA THR A 121 -8.85 -17.48 0.53
C THR A 121 -10.35 -17.18 0.42
N THR A 122 -11.11 -18.07 -0.20
CA THR A 122 -12.58 -18.02 -0.28
C THR A 122 -13.21 -18.89 0.80
N THR A 123 -14.52 -18.73 1.05
CA THR A 123 -15.22 -19.45 2.14
C THR A 123 -15.34 -20.95 1.93
N ASP A 124 -15.17 -21.41 0.69
CA ASP A 124 -15.09 -22.82 0.29
C ASP A 124 -13.66 -23.39 0.37
N GLY A 125 -12.68 -22.62 0.85
CA GLY A 125 -11.29 -23.05 1.02
C GLY A 125 -10.43 -22.99 -0.25
N LEU A 126 -10.98 -22.51 -1.36
CA LEU A 126 -10.22 -22.24 -2.58
C LEU A 126 -9.48 -20.90 -2.48
N TYR A 127 -8.63 -20.63 -3.47
CA TYR A 127 -7.81 -19.43 -3.52
C TYR A 127 -8.09 -18.58 -4.75
N VAL A 128 -7.86 -17.28 -4.56
CA VAL A 128 -7.99 -16.24 -5.57
C VAL A 128 -6.75 -15.36 -5.51
N VAL A 129 -6.26 -14.97 -6.69
CA VAL A 129 -5.27 -13.90 -6.83
C VAL A 129 -5.93 -12.78 -7.62
N ALA A 130 -6.05 -11.61 -7.01
CA ALA A 130 -6.75 -10.47 -7.60
C ALA A 130 -5.86 -9.24 -7.65
N GLU A 131 -6.10 -8.38 -8.64
CA GLU A 131 -5.49 -7.05 -8.71
C GLU A 131 -6.52 -5.98 -8.40
N TYR A 132 -6.06 -4.97 -7.68
CA TYR A 132 -6.79 -3.77 -7.33
C TYR A 132 -5.97 -2.55 -7.70
N ALA A 133 -6.65 -1.48 -8.08
CA ALA A 133 -6.07 -0.17 -8.30
C ALA A 133 -6.68 0.83 -7.31
N TRP A 134 -5.96 1.90 -7.02
CA TRP A 134 -6.52 3.01 -6.28
C TRP A 134 -7.67 3.67 -7.05
N ASP A 135 -8.71 4.08 -6.33
CA ASP A 135 -9.90 4.74 -6.85
C ASP A 135 -10.47 5.65 -5.75
N ASP A 136 -9.94 6.88 -5.68
CA ASP A 136 -10.27 8.02 -4.78
C ASP A 136 -10.49 7.73 -3.29
N PHE A 137 -11.43 6.87 -2.95
CA PHE A 137 -11.83 6.48 -1.60
C PHE A 137 -11.38 5.08 -1.18
N GLY A 138 -10.77 4.30 -2.08
CA GLY A 138 -10.27 2.98 -1.74
C GLY A 138 -9.71 2.20 -2.92
N LEU A 139 -9.61 0.88 -2.73
CA LEU A 139 -9.13 -0.03 -3.76
C LEU A 139 -10.30 -0.57 -4.59
N ARG A 140 -10.31 -0.27 -5.89
CA ARG A 140 -11.24 -0.84 -6.87
C ARG A 140 -10.68 -2.13 -7.44
N PHE A 141 -11.52 -3.16 -7.51
CA PHE A 141 -11.20 -4.41 -8.19
C PHE A 141 -10.92 -4.18 -9.68
N VAL A 142 -9.86 -4.81 -10.19
CA VAL A 142 -9.45 -4.71 -11.60
C VAL A 142 -9.74 -6.03 -12.30
N ARG A 143 -9.12 -7.13 -11.83
CA ARG A 143 -9.21 -8.45 -12.46
C ARG A 143 -8.76 -9.55 -11.51
N PHE A 144 -9.15 -10.77 -11.83
CA PHE A 144 -8.52 -11.96 -11.28
C PHE A 144 -7.31 -12.36 -12.14
N LEU A 145 -6.20 -12.69 -11.49
CA LEU A 145 -5.07 -13.39 -12.11
C LEU A 145 -5.24 -14.91 -12.04
N ALA A 146 -5.98 -15.38 -11.04
CA ALA A 146 -6.45 -16.75 -10.89
C ALA A 146 -7.61 -16.80 -9.90
N LYS A 147 -8.51 -17.79 -10.03
CA LYS A 147 -9.69 -17.95 -9.17
C LYS A 147 -10.11 -19.41 -9.07
N GLY A 148 -10.51 -19.84 -7.87
CA GLY A 148 -11.04 -21.19 -7.65
C GLY A 148 -9.96 -22.26 -7.75
N ILE A 149 -8.72 -21.92 -7.37
CA ILE A 149 -7.55 -22.79 -7.51
C ILE A 149 -7.00 -23.20 -6.14
N THR A 150 -6.09 -24.16 -6.14
CA THR A 150 -5.41 -24.60 -4.92
C THR A 150 -4.40 -23.56 -4.42
N ARG A 151 -4.03 -23.63 -3.14
CA ARG A 151 -3.02 -22.73 -2.56
C ARG A 151 -1.68 -22.74 -3.31
N PRO A 152 -1.08 -23.90 -3.64
CA PRO A 152 0.21 -23.92 -4.34
C PRO A 152 0.14 -23.25 -5.71
N GLU A 153 -0.96 -23.42 -6.44
CA GLU A 153 -1.18 -22.72 -7.71
C GLU A 153 -1.33 -21.22 -7.49
N ALA A 154 -2.10 -20.80 -6.48
CA ALA A 154 -2.32 -19.39 -6.20
C ALA A 154 -1.03 -18.65 -5.84
N VAL A 155 -0.16 -19.29 -5.06
CA VAL A 155 1.18 -18.74 -4.75
C VAL A 155 1.99 -18.51 -6.03
N LYS A 156 1.97 -19.44 -7.00
CA LYS A 156 2.66 -19.25 -8.30
C LYS A 156 2.14 -18.04 -9.06
N HIS A 157 0.83 -17.77 -9.04
CA HIS A 157 0.26 -16.57 -9.70
C HIS A 157 0.58 -15.30 -8.92
N PHE A 158 0.58 -15.37 -7.59
CA PHE A 158 0.86 -14.24 -6.70
C PHE A 158 2.31 -13.75 -6.79
N GLU A 159 3.27 -14.68 -6.88
CA GLU A 159 4.72 -14.42 -6.87
C GLU A 159 5.30 -13.98 -8.21
N LYS A 160 4.51 -14.03 -9.30
CA LYS A 160 4.97 -13.50 -10.59
C LYS A 160 5.42 -12.04 -10.42
N PRO A 161 6.37 -11.57 -11.25
CA PRO A 161 6.75 -10.18 -11.23
C PRO A 161 5.57 -9.23 -11.39
#